data_AF-I1QQP3-F1
#
_entry.id   AF-I1QQP3-F1
#
_cell.length_a   1.000
_cell.length_b   1.000
_cell.length_c   1.000
_cell.angle_alpha   90.00
_cell.angle_beta   90.00
_cell.angle_gamma   90.00
#
_symmetry.space_group_name_H-M   'P 1'
#
loop_
_entity.id
_entity.type
_entity.pdbx_description
1 polymer ?
#
loop_
_entity_poly.entity_id
_entity_poly.type
_entity_poly.pdbx_seq_one_letter_code
_entity_poly.pdbx_strand_id
1 'polypeptide(L)'
;YSDTMLELLLFALEDLKMVLKSQESDLLIGLGNAEDVVLKLVNEVQAGLIFTEEEVEYRVRNVLASVESSLSNASFLSGNPPEIVVWSASLYDYKNPRELSTSHNQFLKEKLPMNTPLAAPSLPALNIEIETGSLPTLEELKGFLKESRTSENNWVPLKGTSARSILKKTLSQIKVKTAVALN
;
A
#
# COMPACT_ATOMS: atom_id res chain seq x y z
N TYR A 1 -9.61 -0.84 -10.71
CA TYR A 1 -8.51 -1.64 -11.26
C TYR A 1 -8.98 -2.32 -12.53
N SER A 2 -8.07 -2.50 -13.51
CA SER A 2 -8.34 -3.31 -14.70
C SER A 2 -8.19 -4.80 -14.38
N ASP A 3 -8.86 -5.65 -15.14
CA ASP A 3 -8.75 -7.11 -15.01
C ASP A 3 -7.29 -7.57 -15.10
N THR A 4 -6.53 -7.03 -16.04
CA THR A 4 -5.09 -7.31 -16.18
C THR A 4 -4.28 -7.00 -14.91
N MET A 5 -4.58 -5.91 -14.21
CA MET A 5 -3.87 -5.57 -12.97
C MET A 5 -4.21 -6.55 -11.84
N LEU A 6 -5.48 -7.00 -11.78
CA LEU A 6 -5.92 -7.99 -10.79
C LEU A 6 -5.32 -9.37 -11.07
N GLU A 7 -5.23 -9.76 -12.33
CA GLU A 7 -4.55 -11.00 -12.74
C GLU A 7 -3.06 -10.96 -12.39
N LEU A 8 -2.37 -9.85 -12.68
CA LEU A 8 -0.95 -9.68 -12.31
C LEU A 8 -0.74 -9.74 -10.79
N LEU A 9 -1.66 -9.16 -10.01
CA LEU A 9 -1.62 -9.26 -8.55
C LEU A 9 -1.76 -10.73 -8.10
N LEU A 10 -2.70 -11.47 -8.67
CA LEU A 10 -2.88 -12.89 -8.33
C LEU A 10 -1.64 -13.72 -8.67
N PHE A 11 -1.03 -13.49 -9.84
CA PHE A 11 0.22 -14.14 -10.21
C PHE A 11 1.36 -13.82 -9.23
N ALA A 12 1.51 -12.56 -8.81
CA ALA A 12 2.53 -12.17 -7.86
C ALA A 12 2.32 -12.80 -6.48
N LEU A 13 1.07 -12.92 -6.02
CA LEU A 13 0.71 -13.58 -4.76
C LEU A 13 0.95 -15.08 -4.83
N GLU A 14 0.63 -15.73 -5.94
CA GLU A 14 0.89 -17.16 -6.16
C GLU A 14 2.40 -17.45 -6.13
N ASP A 15 3.18 -16.68 -6.88
CA ASP A 15 4.64 -16.82 -6.94
C ASP A 15 5.28 -16.61 -5.54
N LEU A 16 4.88 -15.55 -4.83
CA LEU A 16 5.37 -15.29 -3.47
C LEU A 16 5.02 -16.44 -2.51
N LYS A 17 3.79 -16.96 -2.56
CA LYS A 17 3.36 -18.10 -1.73
C LYS A 17 4.20 -19.33 -2.02
N MET A 18 4.49 -19.62 -3.29
CA MET A 18 5.32 -20.76 -3.69
C MET A 18 6.77 -20.62 -3.21
N VAL A 19 7.35 -19.43 -3.32
CA VAL A 19 8.72 -19.14 -2.83
C VAL A 19 8.80 -19.31 -1.32
N LEU A 20 7.82 -18.79 -0.57
CA LEU A 20 7.79 -18.93 0.90
C LEU A 20 7.63 -20.39 1.34
N LYS A 21 6.77 -21.16 0.67
CA LYS A 21 6.61 -22.61 0.91
C LYS A 21 7.87 -23.41 0.66
N SER A 22 8.67 -23.03 -0.34
CA SER A 22 9.96 -23.68 -0.60
C SER A 22 10.98 -23.50 0.53
N GLN A 23 10.75 -22.54 1.44
CA GLN A 23 11.56 -22.26 2.62
C GLN A 23 10.86 -22.71 3.93
N GLU A 24 9.93 -23.65 3.86
CA GLU A 24 9.17 -24.16 5.03
C GLU A 24 8.29 -23.10 5.73
N SER A 25 8.06 -21.95 5.07
CA SER A 25 7.16 -20.90 5.51
C SER A 25 5.85 -20.91 4.69
N ASP A 26 4.99 -19.89 4.83
CA ASP A 26 3.84 -19.72 3.96
C ASP A 26 3.37 -18.26 3.90
N LEU A 27 2.55 -17.93 2.90
CA LEU A 27 1.85 -16.65 2.79
C LEU A 27 0.42 -16.79 3.31
N LEU A 28 0.09 -16.01 4.35
CA LEU A 28 -1.27 -15.86 4.84
C LEU A 28 -2.01 -14.83 3.98
N ILE A 29 -3.15 -15.22 3.41
CA ILE A 29 -3.96 -14.35 2.56
C ILE A 29 -5.34 -14.16 3.21
N GLY A 30 -5.63 -12.94 3.63
CA GLY A 30 -6.93 -12.53 4.14
C GLY A 30 -7.63 -11.54 3.20
N LEU A 31 -8.93 -11.70 3.00
CA LEU A 31 -9.76 -10.78 2.23
C LEU A 31 -10.67 -9.99 3.18
N GLY A 32 -10.51 -8.68 3.24
CA GLY A 32 -11.25 -7.80 4.15
C GLY A 32 -10.58 -6.45 4.34
N ASN A 33 -11.03 -5.68 5.32
CA ASN A 33 -10.33 -4.47 5.76
C ASN A 33 -9.06 -4.89 6.52
N ALA A 34 -7.97 -4.14 6.32
CA ALA A 34 -6.69 -4.50 6.92
C ALA A 34 -6.73 -4.46 8.45
N GLU A 35 -7.41 -3.47 9.03
CA GLU A 35 -7.56 -3.30 10.48
C GLU A 35 -8.25 -4.48 11.16
N ASP A 36 -9.23 -5.09 10.50
CA ASP A 36 -9.98 -6.23 11.04
C ASP A 36 -9.17 -7.52 10.91
N VAL A 37 -8.59 -7.74 9.73
CA VAL A 37 -7.82 -8.95 9.42
C VAL A 37 -6.54 -9.00 10.25
N VAL A 38 -5.79 -7.90 10.33
CA VAL A 38 -4.56 -7.83 11.12
C VAL A 38 -4.85 -7.98 12.61
N LEU A 39 -5.90 -7.32 13.12
CA LEU A 39 -6.28 -7.45 14.53
C LEU A 39 -6.63 -8.91 14.90
N LYS A 40 -7.36 -9.61 14.03
CA LYS A 40 -7.67 -11.04 14.23
C LYS A 40 -6.37 -11.86 14.29
N LEU A 41 -5.49 -11.69 13.30
CA LEU A 41 -4.24 -12.46 13.21
C LEU A 41 -3.32 -12.22 14.40
N VAL A 42 -3.15 -10.96 14.83
CA VAL A 42 -2.34 -10.62 16.01
C VAL A 42 -2.82 -11.36 17.25
N ASN A 43 -4.13 -11.44 17.46
CA ASN A 43 -4.70 -12.13 18.62
C ASN A 43 -4.51 -13.65 18.52
N GLU A 44 -4.65 -14.21 17.31
CA GLU A 44 -4.51 -15.64 17.06
C GLU A 44 -3.07 -16.14 17.28
N VAL A 45 -2.08 -15.39 16.80
CA VAL A 45 -0.66 -15.77 16.91
C VAL A 45 0.06 -15.10 18.09
N GLN A 46 -0.65 -14.27 18.86
CA GLN A 46 -0.09 -13.47 19.97
C GLN A 46 1.14 -12.66 19.53
N ALA A 47 1.06 -12.02 18.36
CA ALA A 47 2.18 -11.27 17.79
C ALA A 47 2.59 -10.12 18.71
N GLY A 48 3.88 -10.00 19.01
CA GLY A 48 4.45 -8.86 19.73
C GLY A 48 4.93 -7.74 18.79
N LEU A 49 5.27 -8.08 17.55
CA LEU A 49 5.82 -7.17 16.54
C LEU A 49 5.10 -7.37 15.20
N ILE A 50 4.89 -6.28 14.47
CA ILE A 50 4.38 -6.29 13.10
C ILE A 50 5.35 -5.50 12.24
N PHE A 51 5.92 -6.14 11.22
CA PHE A 51 6.84 -5.47 10.30
C PHE A 51 6.11 -5.03 9.02
N THR A 52 6.35 -3.81 8.57
CA THR A 52 5.80 -3.26 7.31
C THR A 52 6.81 -2.33 6.63
N GLU A 53 6.70 -2.21 5.31
CA GLU A 53 7.51 -1.24 4.55
C GLU A 53 7.00 0.20 4.76
N GLU A 54 7.89 1.19 4.63
CA GLU A 54 7.55 2.61 4.63
C GLU A 54 6.69 2.98 3.41
N GLU A 55 5.44 3.32 3.67
CA GLU A 55 4.49 3.71 2.62
C GLU A 55 4.43 5.22 2.44
N VAL A 56 4.56 5.68 1.20
CA VAL A 56 4.52 7.11 0.85
C VAL A 56 3.16 7.55 0.28
N GLU A 57 2.35 6.61 -0.21
CA GLU A 57 1.04 6.93 -0.77
C GLU A 57 0.01 7.20 0.34
N TYR A 58 -0.64 8.37 0.28
CA TYR A 58 -1.59 8.83 1.30
C TYR A 58 -2.67 7.79 1.66
N ARG A 59 -3.24 7.10 0.66
CA ARG A 59 -4.29 6.10 0.91
C ARG A 59 -3.76 4.89 1.68
N VAL A 60 -2.56 4.42 1.34
CA VAL A 60 -1.93 3.28 2.03
C VAL A 60 -1.53 3.68 3.45
N ARG A 61 -1.01 4.89 3.63
CA ARG A 61 -0.75 5.45 4.97
C ARG A 61 -2.00 5.55 5.84
N ASN A 62 -3.14 5.90 5.26
CA ASN A 62 -4.41 5.92 6.00
C ASN A 62 -4.82 4.51 6.43
N VAL A 63 -4.61 3.48 5.61
CA VAL A 63 -4.86 2.08 5.99
C VAL A 63 -3.96 1.69 7.17
N LEU A 64 -2.67 2.03 7.12
CA LEU A 64 -1.76 1.77 8.23
C LEU A 64 -2.19 2.49 9.53
N ALA A 65 -2.61 3.75 9.43
CA ALA A 65 -3.13 4.50 10.58
C ALA A 65 -4.42 3.88 11.16
N SER A 66 -5.30 3.35 10.30
CA SER A 66 -6.48 2.59 10.75
C SER A 66 -6.09 1.32 11.49
N VAL A 67 -5.10 0.57 10.98
CA VAL A 67 -4.56 -0.63 11.64
C VAL A 67 -3.96 -0.27 13.00
N GLU A 68 -3.11 0.76 13.07
CA GLU A 68 -2.48 1.23 14.31
C GLU A 68 -3.50 1.66 15.37
N SER A 69 -4.54 2.39 14.94
CA SER A 69 -5.66 2.80 15.80
C SER A 69 -6.46 1.59 16.30
N SER A 70 -6.76 0.63 15.41
CA SER A 70 -7.47 -0.60 15.77
C SER A 70 -6.70 -1.42 16.81
N LEU A 71 -5.40 -1.60 16.60
CA LEU A 71 -4.52 -2.30 17.53
C LEU A 71 -4.42 -1.56 18.87
N SER A 72 -4.27 -0.23 18.88
CA SER A 72 -4.15 0.55 20.12
C SER A 72 -5.41 0.51 20.99
N ASN A 73 -6.58 0.36 20.36
CA ASN A 73 -7.88 0.33 21.06
C ASN A 73 -8.30 -1.09 21.48
N ALA A 74 -7.62 -2.13 20.99
CA ALA A 74 -7.93 -3.51 21.30
C ALA A 74 -7.30 -3.96 22.63
N SER A 75 -7.88 -5.03 23.19
CA SER A 75 -7.32 -5.70 24.37
C SER A 75 -6.66 -7.00 23.94
N PHE A 76 -5.41 -7.21 24.38
CA PHE A 76 -4.61 -8.39 24.03
C PHE A 76 -4.32 -9.25 25.25
N LEU A 77 -4.24 -10.56 25.04
CA LEU A 77 -3.88 -11.53 26.09
C LEU A 77 -2.44 -11.30 26.61
N SER A 78 -1.55 -10.79 25.76
CA SER A 78 -0.17 -10.39 26.09
C SER A 78 -0.10 -9.15 27.00
N GLY A 79 -1.21 -8.43 27.18
CA GLY A 79 -1.30 -7.23 28.02
C GLY A 79 -0.89 -5.93 27.32
N ASN A 80 -0.08 -5.99 26.27
CA ASN A 80 0.34 -4.81 25.48
C ASN A 80 -0.03 -4.99 24.00
N PRO A 81 -0.40 -3.90 23.29
CA PRO A 81 -0.57 -3.94 21.84
C PRO A 81 0.76 -4.29 21.15
N PRO A 82 0.71 -4.94 19.98
CA PRO A 82 1.91 -5.18 19.18
C PRO A 82 2.55 -3.86 18.74
N GLU A 83 3.88 -3.83 18.66
CA GLU A 83 4.60 -2.70 18.09
C GLU A 83 4.69 -2.85 16.56
N ILE A 84 4.33 -1.78 15.84
CA ILE A 84 4.51 -1.71 14.39
C ILE A 84 5.92 -1.17 14.10
N VAL A 85 6.74 -1.99 13.45
CA VAL A 85 8.10 -1.65 13.04
C VAL A 85 8.13 -1.39 11.53
N VAL A 86 8.45 -0.16 11.15
CA VAL A 86 8.54 0.26 9.75
C VAL A 86 9.98 0.16 9.27
N TRP A 87 10.19 -0.49 8.12
CA TRP A 87 11.49 -0.56 7.45
C TRP A 87 11.44 0.11 6.07
N SER A 88 12.59 0.51 5.53
CA SER A 88 12.68 1.11 4.20
C SER A 88 13.73 0.40 3.34
N ALA A 89 13.44 0.21 2.06
CA ALA A 89 14.39 -0.24 1.05
C ALA A 89 14.45 0.73 -0.13
N SER A 90 14.67 2.01 0.17
CA SER A 90 14.90 3.00 -0.86
C SER A 90 16.13 2.62 -1.70
N LEU A 91 16.11 2.97 -3.00
CA LEU A 91 17.27 2.74 -3.86
C LEU A 91 18.47 3.61 -3.47
N TYR A 92 18.21 4.83 -3.01
CA TYR A 92 19.22 5.80 -2.60
C TYR A 92 19.29 5.89 -1.08
N ASP A 93 20.50 6.01 -0.56
CA ASP A 93 20.77 6.24 0.86
C ASP A 93 20.52 7.72 1.18
N TYR A 94 19.28 8.02 1.58
CA TYR A 94 18.89 9.30 2.13
C TYR A 94 18.28 9.10 3.52
N LYS A 95 18.55 10.04 4.43
CA LYS A 95 18.01 9.97 5.80
C LYS A 95 16.58 10.46 5.91
N ASN A 96 16.21 11.43 5.08
CA ASN A 96 14.88 12.04 5.10
C ASN A 96 14.47 12.43 3.68
N PRO A 97 13.31 11.98 3.18
CA PRO A 97 12.86 12.33 1.84
C PRO A 97 12.64 13.84 1.65
N ARG A 98 12.47 14.62 2.73
CA ARG A 98 12.38 16.09 2.67
C ARG A 98 13.71 16.78 2.36
N GLU A 99 14.83 16.08 2.50
CA GLU A 99 16.15 16.59 2.15
C GLU A 99 16.47 16.40 0.66
N LEU A 100 15.69 15.57 -0.04
CA LEU A 100 15.85 15.36 -1.47
C LEU A 100 15.44 16.61 -2.25
N SER A 101 16.19 16.90 -3.31
CA SER A 101 15.81 18.01 -4.18
C SER A 101 14.46 17.77 -4.85
N THR A 102 13.62 18.79 -4.82
CA THR A 102 12.34 18.81 -5.55
C THR A 102 12.53 18.99 -7.06
N SER A 103 13.75 19.31 -7.51
CA SER A 103 14.11 19.39 -8.92
C SER A 103 14.86 18.12 -9.35
N HIS A 104 14.29 17.39 -10.30
CA HIS A 104 14.90 16.19 -10.88
C HIS A 104 16.35 16.42 -11.34
N ASN A 105 16.64 17.55 -11.99
CA ASN A 105 17.98 17.86 -12.49
C ASN A 105 18.99 18.13 -11.37
N GLN A 106 18.54 18.65 -10.22
CA GLN A 106 19.39 18.88 -9.07
C GLN A 106 19.60 17.58 -8.31
N PHE A 107 18.55 16.78 -8.12
CA PHE A 107 18.64 15.43 -7.56
C PHE A 107 19.67 14.57 -8.29
N LEU A 108 19.67 14.56 -9.63
CA LEU A 108 20.68 13.80 -10.41
C LEU A 108 22.11 14.33 -10.23
N LYS A 109 22.29 15.62 -9.94
CA LYS A 109 23.61 16.21 -9.70
C LYS A 109 24.15 15.89 -8.30
N GLU A 110 23.28 15.62 -7.35
CA GLU A 110 23.64 15.25 -5.98
C GLU A 110 24.35 13.90 -5.91
N LYS A 111 24.18 13.03 -6.93
CA LYS A 111 24.84 11.72 -7.05
C LYS A 111 24.79 10.93 -5.73
N LEU A 112 23.59 10.85 -5.15
CA LEU A 112 23.39 10.14 -3.90
C LEU A 112 23.88 8.70 -4.00
N PRO A 113 24.55 8.18 -2.95
CA PRO A 113 24.95 6.79 -2.91
C PRO A 113 23.71 5.89 -2.97
N MET A 114 23.86 4.75 -3.64
CA MET A 114 22.82 3.73 -3.67
C MET A 114 22.95 2.82 -2.45
N ASN A 115 21.81 2.38 -1.93
CA ASN A 115 21.78 1.34 -0.90
C ASN A 115 22.29 0.03 -1.47
N THR A 116 23.03 -0.72 -0.66
CA THR A 116 23.49 -2.05 -1.05
C THR A 116 22.31 -3.03 -0.98
N PRO A 117 22.06 -3.84 -2.02
CA PRO A 117 21.01 -4.85 -1.99
C PRO A 117 21.17 -5.77 -0.77
N LEU A 118 20.07 -6.01 -0.06
CA LEU A 118 20.07 -6.96 1.04
C LEU A 118 20.17 -8.39 0.49
N ALA A 119 20.95 -9.23 1.17
CA ALA A 119 20.98 -10.66 0.86
C ALA A 119 19.62 -11.29 1.21
N ALA A 120 19.21 -12.30 0.43
CA ALA A 120 17.99 -13.04 0.70
C ALA A 120 18.08 -13.70 2.09
N PRO A 121 17.17 -13.37 3.04
CA PRO A 121 17.19 -13.98 4.35
C PRO A 121 16.66 -15.41 4.29
N SER A 122 17.17 -16.29 5.16
CA SER A 122 16.50 -17.56 5.45
C SER A 122 15.35 -17.27 6.40
N LEU A 123 14.13 -17.60 6.00
CA LEU A 123 12.96 -17.43 6.86
C LEU A 123 12.82 -18.63 7.82
N PRO A 124 12.31 -18.40 9.05
CA PRO A 124 11.97 -19.50 9.94
C PRO A 124 10.76 -20.28 9.40
N ALA A 125 10.75 -21.58 9.68
CA ALA A 125 9.59 -22.42 9.37
C ALA A 125 8.33 -21.93 10.11
N LEU A 126 7.19 -21.99 9.44
CA LEU A 126 5.90 -21.63 10.02
C LEU A 126 5.41 -22.78 10.93
N ASN A 127 5.79 -22.73 12.20
CA ASN A 127 5.52 -23.79 13.18
C ASN A 127 4.16 -23.66 13.90
N ILE A 128 3.26 -22.80 13.40
CA ILE A 128 1.95 -22.55 13.99
C ILE A 128 0.90 -23.11 13.04
N GLU A 129 0.00 -23.95 13.55
CA GLU A 129 -1.17 -24.42 12.82
C GLU A 129 -2.20 -23.29 12.70
N ILE A 130 -2.06 -22.47 11.66
CA ILE A 130 -3.00 -21.38 11.32
C ILE A 130 -3.56 -21.60 9.92
N GLU A 131 -4.84 -21.27 9.72
CA GLU A 131 -5.44 -21.27 8.39
C GLU A 131 -4.79 -20.19 7.54
N THR A 132 -3.96 -20.58 6.56
CA THR A 132 -3.22 -19.64 5.73
C THR A 132 -4.07 -18.90 4.69
N GLY A 133 -5.37 -19.22 4.63
CA GLY A 133 -6.25 -18.80 3.55
C GLY A 133 -5.89 -19.45 2.21
N SER A 134 -6.75 -19.23 1.22
CA SER A 134 -6.53 -19.62 -0.18
C SER A 134 -6.31 -18.38 -1.03
N LEU A 135 -5.60 -18.54 -2.15
CA LEU A 135 -5.51 -17.48 -3.14
C LEU A 135 -6.92 -17.17 -3.67
N PRO A 136 -7.40 -15.93 -3.60
CA PRO A 136 -8.73 -15.60 -4.09
C PRO A 136 -8.77 -15.73 -5.61
N THR A 137 -9.93 -16.07 -6.13
CA THR A 137 -10.19 -16.05 -7.57
C THR A 137 -10.34 -14.61 -8.07
N LEU A 138 -10.15 -14.43 -9.38
CA LEU A 138 -10.37 -13.14 -10.03
C LEU A 138 -11.81 -12.62 -9.82
N GLU A 139 -12.79 -13.52 -9.84
CA GLU A 139 -14.20 -13.16 -9.66
C GLU A 139 -14.52 -12.78 -8.21
N GLU A 140 -13.91 -13.45 -7.22
CA GLU A 140 -14.00 -13.05 -5.80
C GLU A 140 -13.40 -11.66 -5.57
N LEU A 141 -12.21 -11.39 -6.12
CA LEU A 141 -11.60 -10.05 -6.04
C LEU A 141 -12.46 -8.99 -6.72
N LYS A 142 -13.03 -9.29 -7.89
CA LYS A 142 -13.92 -8.37 -8.60
C LYS A 142 -15.20 -8.12 -7.81
N GLY A 143 -15.79 -9.15 -7.21
CA GLY A 143 -16.97 -9.05 -6.35
C GLY A 143 -16.69 -8.13 -5.16
N PHE A 144 -15.62 -8.42 -4.43
CA PHE A 144 -15.18 -7.63 -3.27
C PHE A 144 -14.93 -6.15 -3.62
N LEU A 145 -14.28 -5.88 -4.75
CA LEU A 145 -14.01 -4.52 -5.22
C LEU A 145 -15.25 -3.78 -5.75
N LYS A 146 -16.37 -4.47 -6.01
CA LYS A 146 -17.65 -3.84 -6.37
C LYS A 146 -18.45 -3.51 -5.11
N GLU A 147 -18.46 -4.41 -4.13
CA GLU A 147 -19.16 -4.24 -2.86
C GLU A 147 -18.56 -3.12 -1.99
N SER A 148 -17.23 -3.01 -1.99
CA SER A 148 -16.49 -1.95 -1.27
C SER A 148 -16.60 -0.54 -1.92
N ARG A 149 -17.25 -0.40 -3.08
CA ARG A 149 -17.48 0.91 -3.74
C ARG A 149 -18.75 1.61 -3.30
N THR A 150 -19.35 1.21 -2.18
CA THR A 150 -20.52 1.88 -1.64
C THR A 150 -20.16 3.26 -1.05
N SER A 151 -20.81 4.28 -1.62
CA SER A 151 -21.05 5.68 -1.19
C SER A 151 -20.00 6.81 -1.17
N GLU A 152 -18.67 6.62 -1.13
CA GLU A 152 -17.75 7.80 -1.11
C GLU A 152 -16.57 7.77 -2.10
N ASN A 153 -16.30 6.64 -2.75
CA ASN A 153 -15.20 6.50 -3.69
C ASN A 153 -15.56 6.96 -5.11
N ASN A 154 -15.96 8.22 -5.26
CA ASN A 154 -15.92 8.89 -6.55
C ASN A 154 -14.45 9.16 -6.90
N TRP A 155 -13.82 8.17 -7.53
CA TRP A 155 -12.53 8.31 -8.18
C TRP A 155 -12.63 9.40 -9.26
N VAL A 156 -12.30 10.64 -8.92
CA VAL A 156 -11.92 11.62 -9.95
C VAL A 156 -10.52 11.20 -10.41
N PRO A 157 -10.31 10.81 -11.67
CA PRO A 157 -8.97 10.52 -12.16
C PRO A 157 -8.07 11.74 -11.89
N LEU A 158 -6.85 11.53 -11.37
CA LEU A 158 -5.85 12.59 -11.17
C LEU A 158 -5.56 13.40 -12.45
N LYS A 159 -5.93 12.87 -13.62
CA LYS A 159 -5.92 13.60 -14.90
C LYS A 159 -6.86 14.81 -14.90
N GLY A 160 -7.90 14.85 -14.07
CA GLY A 160 -8.81 15.99 -13.89
C GLY A 160 -8.24 17.08 -12.97
N THR A 161 -7.42 16.70 -11.99
CA THR A 161 -6.82 17.58 -10.97
C THR A 161 -5.35 17.94 -11.21
N SER A 162 -4.73 17.46 -12.30
CA SER A 162 -3.38 17.88 -12.66
C SER A 162 -3.31 19.41 -12.86
N ALA A 163 -2.19 20.02 -12.48
CA ALA A 163 -1.97 21.45 -12.73
C ALA A 163 -2.20 21.81 -14.21
N ARG A 164 -1.86 20.90 -15.13
CA ARG A 164 -2.10 21.04 -16.57
C ARG A 164 -3.58 21.08 -16.94
N SER A 165 -4.42 20.22 -16.36
CA SER A 165 -5.87 20.19 -16.63
C SER A 165 -6.58 21.39 -16.01
N ILE A 166 -6.15 21.82 -14.82
CA ILE A 166 -6.62 23.04 -14.16
C ILE A 166 -6.27 24.26 -15.03
N LEU A 167 -5.01 24.42 -15.45
CA LEU A 167 -4.59 25.51 -16.34
C LEU A 167 -5.36 25.52 -17.66
N LYS A 168 -5.55 24.36 -18.29
CA LYS A 168 -6.32 24.26 -19.55
C LYS A 168 -7.78 24.65 -19.36
N LYS A 169 -8.39 24.30 -18.22
CA LYS A 169 -9.77 24.70 -17.88
C LYS A 169 -9.87 26.21 -17.64
N THR A 170 -8.94 26.80 -16.90
CA THR A 170 -8.89 28.25 -16.64
C THR A 170 -8.70 29.03 -17.93
N LEU A 171 -7.79 28.61 -18.82
CA LEU A 171 -7.57 29.26 -20.11
C LEU A 171 -8.80 29.18 -21.03
N SER A 172 -9.51 28.06 -21.05
CA SER A 172 -10.76 27.92 -21.80
C SER A 172 -11.88 28.81 -21.25
N GLN A 173 -12.00 28.93 -19.92
CA GLN A 173 -13.00 29.80 -19.29
C GLN A 173 -12.72 31.30 -19.53
N ILE A 174 -11.44 31.69 -19.56
CA ILE A 174 -11.04 33.06 -19.92
C ILE A 174 -11.48 33.37 -21.36
N LYS A 175 -11.20 32.49 -22.32
CA LYS A 175 -11.62 32.66 -23.73
C LYS A 175 -13.15 32.80 -23.89
N VAL A 176 -13.93 32.03 -23.13
CA VAL A 176 -15.40 32.12 -23.17
C VAL A 176 -15.90 33.46 -22.59
N LYS A 177 -15.31 33.94 -21.49
CA LYS A 177 -15.66 35.26 -20.92
C LYS A 177 -15.31 36.42 -21.86
N THR A 178 -14.20 36.35 -22.59
CA THR A 178 -13.83 37.40 -23.55
C THR A 178 -14.76 37.41 -24.77
N ALA A 179 -15.24 36.25 -25.22
CA ALA A 179 -16.19 36.15 -26.33
C ALA A 179 -17.61 36.65 -25.99
N VAL A 180 -18.05 36.48 -24.73
CA VAL A 180 -19.36 36.97 -24.26
C VAL A 180 -19.35 38.48 -23.98
N ALA A 181 -18.19 39.08 -23.70
CA ALA A 181 -18.04 40.53 -23.50
C ALA A 181 -17.90 41.33 -24.81
N LEU A 182 -17.84 40.67 -25.97
CA LEU A 182 -17.65 41.27 -27.30
C LEU A 182 -18.88 41.15 -28.21
N ASN A 183 -20.02 40.68 -27.69
CA ASN A 183 -21.32 40.64 -28.38
C ASN A 183 -22.31 41.61 -27.73
#